data_AF-A0A3N5PE32-F1
#
_entry.id   AF-A0A3N5PE32-F1
#
_cell.length_a   1.000
_cell.length_b   1.000
_cell.length_c   1.000
_cell.angle_alpha   90.00
_cell.angle_beta   90.00
_cell.angle_gamma   90.00
#
_symmetry.space_group_name_H-M   'P 1'
#
loop_
_entity.id
_entity.type
_entity.pdbx_description
1 polymer ?
#
loop_
_entity_poly.entity_id
_entity_poly.type
_entity_poly.pdbx_seq_one_letter_code
_entity_poly.pdbx_strand_id
1 'polypeptide(L)'
;KKLSEPEFESEEIISERLVELDKDHPEKFNYAPGSKVTATQERTHAVNNMTTKVKQAIENGYTGDICPECQSITMVRNGTCLKCMTCGSTTGCS
;
A
#
# COMPACT_ATOMS: atom_id res chain seq x y z
N LYS A 1 45.76 21.20 37.13
CA LYS A 1 44.48 21.21 37.89
C LYS A 1 43.36 21.15 36.86
N LYS A 2 42.64 20.03 36.78
CA LYS A 2 41.45 19.84 35.95
C LYS A 2 40.38 20.87 36.38
N LEU A 3 39.82 21.63 35.42
CA LEU A 3 38.52 22.30 35.53
C LEU A 3 37.71 21.78 34.34
N SER A 4 36.86 20.80 34.60
CA SER A 4 35.39 20.92 34.72
C SER A 4 34.73 20.69 33.35
N GLU A 5 34.48 19.43 33.03
CA GLU A 5 33.47 19.03 32.03
C GLU A 5 32.09 19.44 32.55
N PRO A 6 31.21 20.02 31.71
CA PRO A 6 29.82 20.23 32.10
C PRO A 6 29.12 18.87 32.23
N GLU A 7 28.47 18.66 33.37
CA GLU A 7 27.54 17.56 33.62
C GLU A 7 26.41 17.65 32.58
N PHE A 8 26.47 16.82 31.53
CA PHE A 8 25.29 16.58 30.70
C PHE A 8 24.44 15.60 31.50
N GLU A 9 23.48 16.14 32.27
CA GLU A 9 22.37 15.40 32.86
C GLU A 9 21.83 14.45 31.79
N SER A 10 21.94 13.15 32.06
CA SER A 10 21.45 12.11 31.18
C SER A 10 19.96 12.35 30.93
N GLU A 11 19.60 12.78 29.71
CA GLU A 11 18.21 12.77 29.27
C GLU A 11 17.70 11.33 29.40
N GLU A 12 16.85 11.10 30.40
CA GLU A 12 16.19 9.82 30.60
C GLU A 12 15.37 9.48 29.35
N ILE A 13 15.59 8.30 28.79
CA ILE A 13 14.84 7.79 27.65
C ILE A 13 13.45 7.38 28.16
N ILE A 14 12.53 8.35 28.23
CA ILE A 14 11.14 8.10 28.62
C ILE A 14 10.43 7.51 27.40
N SER A 15 10.20 6.19 27.42
CA SER A 15 9.29 5.43 26.54
C SER A 15 9.97 4.48 25.54
N GLU A 16 10.59 3.42 26.05
CA GLU A 16 10.64 2.14 25.34
C GLU A 16 9.29 1.42 25.46
N ARG A 17 8.27 1.91 24.75
CA ARG A 17 6.99 1.21 24.63
C ARG A 17 7.04 0.32 23.39
N LEU A 18 7.50 -0.92 23.56
CA LEU A 18 7.45 -1.92 22.50
C LEU A 18 5.99 -2.34 22.28
N VAL A 19 5.45 -2.12 21.07
CA VAL A 19 4.12 -2.65 20.70
C VAL A 19 4.30 -4.12 20.32
N GLU A 20 3.73 -5.02 21.13
CA GLU A 20 3.66 -6.43 20.80
C GLU A 20 2.73 -6.63 19.61
N LEU A 21 3.22 -7.26 18.54
CA LEU A 21 2.37 -7.71 17.45
C LEU A 21 1.64 -8.96 17.93
N ASP A 22 0.30 -8.89 18.04
CA ASP A 22 -0.56 -10.04 18.37
C ASP A 22 -0.27 -11.22 17.43
N LYS A 23 0.45 -12.23 17.93
CA LYS A 23 0.92 -13.38 17.14
C LYS A 23 -0.08 -14.52 17.01
N ASP A 24 -1.24 -14.45 17.67
CA ASP A 24 -2.12 -15.62 17.83
C ASP A 24 -3.57 -15.41 17.38
N HIS A 25 -3.86 -14.45 16.51
CA HIS A 25 -5.12 -14.43 15.77
C HIS A 25 -4.88 -14.00 14.31
N PRO A 26 -5.07 -14.89 13.31
CA PRO A 26 -5.34 -14.46 11.95
C PRO A 26 -6.76 -13.88 11.89
N GLU A 27 -6.99 -12.77 12.61
CA GLU A 27 -8.17 -11.95 12.45
C GLU A 27 -8.13 -11.46 11.00
N LYS A 28 -8.99 -12.06 10.19
CA LYS A 28 -9.27 -11.63 8.84
C LYS A 28 -9.73 -10.18 8.93
N PHE A 29 -8.82 -9.24 8.67
CA PHE A 29 -9.15 -7.83 8.51
C PHE A 29 -10.16 -7.72 7.37
N ASN A 30 -11.44 -7.61 7.75
CA ASN A 30 -12.51 -7.28 6.83
C ASN A 30 -12.44 -5.76 6.60
N TYR A 31 -11.56 -5.34 5.69
CA TYR A 31 -11.72 -4.01 5.10
C TYR A 31 -12.98 -4.03 4.25
N ALA A 32 -14.06 -3.45 4.77
CA ALA A 32 -15.34 -3.37 4.10
C ALA A 32 -15.45 -2.04 3.32
N PRO A 33 -15.31 -2.02 1.99
CA PRO A 33 -16.21 -1.25 1.17
C PRO A 33 -17.43 -2.15 0.92
N GLY A 34 -18.57 -1.80 1.51
CA GLY A 34 -19.74 -2.69 1.61
C GLY A 34 -20.07 -3.48 0.34
N SER A 35 -19.83 -4.79 0.37
CA SER A 35 -20.52 -5.75 -0.50
C SER A 35 -20.35 -7.16 0.07
N LYS A 36 -21.44 -7.72 0.60
CA LYS A 36 -21.46 -9.13 1.06
C LYS A 36 -21.43 -10.03 -0.17
N VAL A 37 -20.27 -10.59 -0.50
CA VAL A 37 -20.15 -11.62 -1.54
C VAL A 37 -19.95 -12.98 -0.89
N THR A 38 -21.02 -13.77 -0.91
CA THR A 38 -21.03 -15.19 -0.57
C THR A 38 -20.02 -15.95 -1.42
N ALA A 39 -19.03 -16.57 -0.76
CA ALA A 39 -17.94 -17.27 -1.41
C ALA A 39 -18.41 -18.64 -1.94
N THR A 40 -18.79 -18.69 -3.22
CA THR A 40 -18.76 -19.94 -4.00
C THR A 40 -17.33 -20.17 -4.51
N GLN A 41 -16.76 -21.31 -4.13
CA GLN A 41 -15.38 -21.73 -4.40
C GLN A 41 -15.17 -22.10 -5.88
N GLU A 42 -15.25 -21.11 -6.77
CA GLU A 42 -14.84 -21.22 -8.18
C GLU A 42 -14.05 -19.98 -8.68
N ARG A 43 -14.03 -18.89 -7.89
CA ARG A 43 -13.39 -17.60 -8.24
C ARG A 43 -11.90 -17.49 -7.92
N THR A 44 -11.23 -18.53 -7.42
CA THR A 44 -9.81 -18.41 -7.04
C THR A 44 -8.89 -18.24 -8.25
N HIS A 45 -9.22 -18.86 -9.39
CA HIS A 45 -8.37 -18.81 -10.59
C HIS A 45 -8.38 -17.45 -11.30
N ALA A 46 -9.52 -16.75 -11.33
CA ALA A 46 -9.61 -15.43 -11.98
C ALA A 46 -8.88 -14.33 -11.20
N VAL A 47 -8.86 -14.41 -9.87
CA VAL A 47 -8.14 -13.47 -8.98
C VAL A 47 -6.63 -13.60 -9.17
N ASN A 48 -6.12 -14.83 -9.38
CA ASN A 48 -4.71 -15.08 -9.67
C ASN A 48 -4.28 -14.40 -10.98
N ASN A 49 -5.09 -14.50 -12.04
CA ASN A 49 -4.77 -13.90 -13.34
C ASN A 49 -4.71 -12.37 -13.28
N MET A 50 -5.63 -11.72 -12.57
CA MET A 50 -5.60 -10.26 -12.40
C MET A 50 -4.37 -9.84 -11.58
N THR A 51 -4.05 -10.58 -10.53
CA THR A 51 -2.86 -10.32 -9.68
C THR A 51 -1.58 -10.43 -10.50
N THR A 52 -1.45 -11.44 -11.37
CA THR A 52 -0.28 -11.59 -12.25
C THR A 52 -0.17 -10.44 -13.23
N LYS A 53 -1.28 -10.00 -13.84
CA LYS A 53 -1.27 -8.86 -14.77
C LYS A 53 -0.85 -7.56 -14.08
N VAL A 54 -1.36 -7.30 -12.87
CA VAL A 54 -0.97 -6.13 -12.07
C VAL A 54 0.53 -6.16 -11.74
N LYS A 55 1.04 -7.33 -11.32
CA LYS A 55 2.49 -7.52 -11.08
C LYS A 55 3.31 -7.20 -12.33
N GLN A 56 2.92 -7.77 -13.48
CA GLN A 56 3.58 -7.49 -14.76
C GLN A 56 3.54 -6.00 -15.11
N ALA A 57 2.42 -5.31 -14.85
CA ALA A 57 2.34 -3.87 -15.09
C ALA A 57 3.33 -3.10 -14.19
N ILE A 58 3.45 -3.47 -12.92
CA ILE A 58 4.40 -2.85 -11.99
C ILE A 58 5.86 -3.12 -12.42
N GLU A 59 6.16 -4.35 -12.84
CA GLU A 59 7.47 -4.72 -13.38
C GLU A 59 7.83 -3.92 -14.64
N ASN A 60 6.82 -3.53 -15.43
CA ASN A 60 6.97 -2.67 -16.61
C ASN A 60 7.04 -1.16 -16.26
N GLY A 61 7.02 -0.78 -14.98
CA GLY A 61 7.09 0.62 -14.53
C GLY A 61 5.75 1.37 -14.53
N TYR A 62 4.62 0.66 -14.65
CA TYR A 62 3.30 1.22 -14.39
C TYR A 62 3.00 1.20 -12.89
N THR A 63 2.04 2.01 -12.43
CA THR A 63 1.69 2.09 -11.00
C THR A 63 0.95 0.84 -10.51
N GLY A 64 0.35 0.05 -11.41
CA GLY A 64 -0.52 -1.08 -11.06
C GLY A 64 -1.98 -0.67 -10.76
N ASP A 65 -2.30 0.62 -10.84
CA ASP A 65 -3.65 1.14 -10.70
C ASP A 65 -4.51 0.83 -11.93
N ILE A 66 -5.79 0.57 -11.69
CA ILE A 66 -6.79 0.31 -12.73
C ILE A 66 -7.45 1.64 -13.13
N CYS A 67 -7.43 1.94 -14.43
CA CYS A 67 -8.12 3.10 -14.97
C CYS A 67 -9.64 2.98 -14.78
N PRO A 68 -10.33 3.97 -14.19
CA PRO A 68 -11.78 3.91 -13.98
C PRO A 68 -12.57 3.96 -15.30
N GLU A 69 -12.02 4.58 -16.35
CA GLU A 69 -12.71 4.78 -17.62
C GLU A 69 -12.68 3.53 -18.52
N CYS A 70 -11.52 2.85 -18.61
CA CYS A 70 -11.31 1.74 -19.56
C CYS A 70 -10.83 0.43 -18.92
N GLN A 71 -10.70 0.38 -17.59
CA GLN A 71 -10.21 -0.77 -16.82
C GLN A 71 -8.84 -1.33 -17.24
N SER A 72 -8.00 -0.54 -17.92
CA SER A 72 -6.60 -0.89 -18.15
C SER A 72 -5.75 -0.68 -16.89
N ILE A 73 -4.72 -1.50 -16.70
CA ILE A 73 -3.75 -1.42 -15.58
C ILE A 73 -2.46 -0.65 -15.92
N THR A 74 -2.41 -0.05 -17.10
CA THR A 74 -1.25 0.64 -17.67
C THR A 74 -1.26 2.13 -17.33
N MET A 75 -1.43 2.45 -16.05
CA MET A 75 -1.37 3.83 -15.56
C MET A 75 0.06 4.20 -15.14
N VAL A 76 0.45 5.44 -15.41
CA VAL A 76 1.76 6.01 -15.09
C VAL A 76 1.57 7.24 -14.21
N ARG A 77 2.41 7.42 -13.19
CA ARG A 77 2.41 8.61 -12.35
C ARG A 77 3.19 9.74 -13.02
N ASN A 78 2.54 10.89 -13.24
CA ASN A 78 3.16 12.10 -13.75
C ASN A 78 2.95 13.24 -12.73
N GLY A 79 3.86 13.33 -11.74
CA GLY A 79 3.70 14.23 -10.60
C GLY A 79 2.65 13.75 -9.60
N THR A 80 1.67 14.59 -9.28
CA THR A 80 0.50 14.22 -8.47
C THR A 80 -0.53 13.44 -9.29
N CYS A 81 -0.58 13.66 -10.61
CA CYS A 81 -1.51 13.01 -11.50
C CYS A 81 -1.14 11.55 -11.82
N LEU A 82 -2.17 10.75 -12.08
CA LEU A 82 -2.06 9.44 -12.69
C LEU A 82 -2.60 9.51 -14.12
N LYS A 83 -1.86 9.03 -15.12
CA LYS A 83 -2.23 9.04 -16.54
C LYS A 83 -2.39 7.62 -17.05
N CYS A 84 -3.54 7.33 -17.67
CA CYS A 84 -3.77 6.07 -18.36
C CYS A 84 -3.12 6.07 -19.74
N MET A 85 -2.28 5.06 -20.03
CA MET A 85 -1.65 4.94 -21.35
C MET A 85 -2.58 4.35 -22.41
N THR A 86 -3.65 3.65 -22.02
CA THR A 86 -4.62 3.08 -22.96
C THR A 86 -5.63 4.10 -23.51
N CYS A 87 -6.33 4.86 -22.64
CA CYS A 87 -7.34 5.84 -23.07
C CYS A 87 -6.92 7.32 -22.91
N GLY A 88 -5.78 7.61 -22.27
CA GLY A 88 -5.31 8.98 -22.05
C GLY A 88 -5.93 9.71 -20.87
N SER A 89 -6.90 9.12 -20.17
CA SER A 89 -7.55 9.73 -18.99
C SER A 89 -6.55 10.02 -17.88
N THR A 90 -6.77 11.10 -17.14
CA THR A 90 -5.93 11.51 -16.00
C THR A 90 -6.76 11.64 -14.72
N THR A 91 -6.19 11.25 -13.58
CA THR A 91 -6.84 11.32 -12.26
C THR A 91 -5.87 11.90 -11.23
N GLY A 92 -6.37 12.46 -10.13
CA GLY A 92 -5.52 12.87 -8.98
C GLY A 92 -4.69 14.14 -9.17
N CYS A 93 -5.07 15.02 -10.10
CA CYS A 93 -4.40 16.30 -10.33
C CYS A 93 -4.90 17.38 -9.36
N SER A 94 -4.37 17.43 -8.13
CA SER A 94 -4.56 18.54 -7.18
C SER A 94 -3.22 19.10 -6.73
#